data_AF-A0A8S2SQ14-F1
#
_entry.id   AF-A0A8S2SQ14-F1
#
_cell.length_a   1.000
_cell.length_b   1.000
_cell.length_c   1.000
_cell.angle_alpha   90.00
_cell.angle_beta   90.00
_cell.angle_gamma   90.00
#
_symmetry.space_group_name_H-M   'P 1'
#
loop_
_entity.id
_entity.type
_entity.pdbx_description
1 polymer ?
#
loop_
_entity_poly.entity_id
_entity_poly.type
_entity_poly.pdbx_seq_one_letter_code
_entity_poly.pdbx_strand_id
1 'polypeptide(L)'
;VQDNEPLADLTQVVDVFLEQNLIQPCTAFLLDALKNNREDQGHLQTRLLEMNLMQAPQVADAILANNMFTHYDRPHIAQLCEKAGLLQRALEHYT
;
A
#
# COMPACT_ATOMS: atom_id res chain seq x y z
N VAL A 1 27.37 19.11 -4.20
CA VAL A 1 27.07 17.95 -3.33
C VAL A 1 26.10 17.07 -4.11
N GLN A 2 26.37 15.76 -4.16
CA GLN A 2 25.72 14.82 -5.08
C GLN A 2 24.22 14.74 -4.78
N ASP A 3 23.41 15.36 -5.63
CA ASP A 3 21.97 15.14 -5.69
C ASP A 3 21.78 13.77 -6.34
N ASN A 4 21.72 12.75 -5.48
CA ASN A 4 21.56 11.37 -5.86
C ASN A 4 20.11 11.18 -6.34
N GLU A 5 19.86 11.55 -7.60
CA GLU A 5 18.66 11.16 -8.35
C GLU A 5 18.41 9.66 -8.09
N PRO A 6 17.27 9.30 -7.48
CA PRO A 6 17.01 7.91 -7.12
C PRO A 6 16.97 7.07 -8.40
N LEU A 7 17.76 5.99 -8.43
CA LEU A 7 18.06 5.12 -9.58
C LEU A 7 16.84 4.43 -10.23
N ALA A 8 15.63 4.63 -9.71
CA ALA A 8 14.34 4.50 -10.38
C ALA A 8 13.30 5.11 -9.43
N ASP A 9 12.30 5.82 -9.95
CA ASP A 9 11.18 6.26 -9.12
C ASP A 9 10.42 5.00 -8.65
N LEU A 10 10.26 4.82 -7.33
CA LEU A 10 9.54 3.66 -6.77
C LEU A 10 8.17 3.47 -7.42
N THR A 11 7.53 4.58 -7.80
CA THR A 11 6.25 4.58 -8.52
C THR A 11 6.36 3.89 -9.88
N GLN A 12 7.43 4.15 -10.64
CA GLN A 12 7.65 3.49 -11.94
C GLN A 12 7.82 1.97 -11.78
N VAL A 13 8.53 1.53 -10.74
CA VAL A 13 8.70 0.10 -10.46
C VAL A 13 7.34 -0.55 -10.16
N VAL A 14 6.50 0.12 -9.37
CA VAL A 14 5.13 -0.33 -9.07
C VAL A 14 4.28 -0.39 -10.33
N ASP A 15 4.35 0.63 -11.19
CA ASP A 15 3.59 0.68 -12.44
C ASP A 15 3.96 -0.51 -13.35
N VAL A 16 5.25 -0.82 -13.50
CA VAL A 16 5.70 -2.00 -14.28
C VAL A 16 5.12 -3.30 -13.71
N PHE A 17 5.13 -3.48 -12.39
CA PHE A 17 4.53 -4.68 -11.80
C PHE A 17 3.02 -4.75 -12.05
N LEU A 18 2.31 -3.62 -11.91
CA LEU A 18 0.87 -3.55 -12.16
C LEU A 18 0.53 -3.85 -13.62
N GLU A 19 1.29 -3.30 -14.57
CA GLU A 19 1.13 -3.56 -16.01
C GLU A 19 1.29 -5.05 -16.34
N GLN A 20 2.19 -5.74 -15.65
CA GLN A 20 2.42 -7.17 -15.81
C GLN A 20 1.46 -8.05 -14.97
N ASN A 21 0.48 -7.47 -14.27
CA ASN A 21 -0.40 -8.16 -13.30
C ASN A 21 0.38 -8.90 -12.19
N LEU A 22 1.59 -8.42 -11.88
CA LEU A 22 2.49 -8.99 -10.90
C LEU A 22 2.24 -8.38 -9.50
N ILE A 23 1.01 -8.56 -8.99
CA ILE A 23 0.55 -7.97 -7.73
C ILE A 23 1.34 -8.48 -6.52
N GLN A 24 1.49 -9.80 -6.38
CA GLN A 24 2.21 -10.40 -5.24
C GLN A 24 3.67 -9.95 -5.12
N PRO A 25 4.51 -9.99 -6.19
CA PRO A 25 5.88 -9.51 -6.10
C PRO A 25 5.94 -7.99 -5.92
N CYS A 26 4.98 -7.22 -6.47
CA CYS A 26 4.86 -5.79 -6.17
C CYS A 26 4.63 -5.55 -4.68
N THR A 27 3.71 -6.32 -4.07
CA THR A 27 3.43 -6.26 -2.63
C THR A 27 4.68 -6.58 -1.84
N ALA A 28 5.37 -7.68 -2.11
CA ALA A 28 6.58 -8.05 -1.38
C ALA A 28 7.69 -6.99 -1.51
N PHE A 29 7.87 -6.42 -2.70
CA PHE A 29 8.82 -5.35 -2.96
C PHE A 29 8.49 -4.08 -2.16
N LEU A 30 7.24 -3.62 -2.23
CA LEU A 30 6.78 -2.45 -1.50
C LEU A 30 6.80 -2.66 0.02
N LEU A 31 6.52 -3.87 0.51
CA LEU A 31 6.65 -4.20 1.94
C LEU A 31 8.08 -3.99 2.44
N ASP A 32 9.10 -4.42 1.69
CA ASP A 32 10.50 -4.20 2.07
C ASP A 32 10.93 -2.74 1.90
N ALA A 33 10.48 -2.07 0.81
CA ALA A 33 10.79 -0.67 0.55
C ALA A 33 10.19 0.26 1.61
N LEU A 34 8.95 -0.03 2.05
CA LEU A 34 8.16 0.78 2.98
C LEU A 34 8.31 0.34 4.44
N LYS A 35 9.15 -0.65 4.76
CA LYS A 35 9.31 -1.20 6.13
C LYS A 35 9.69 -0.18 7.19
N ASN A 36 10.27 0.95 6.79
CA ASN A 36 10.64 2.05 7.69
C ASN A 36 9.46 2.98 8.02
N ASN A 37 8.28 2.74 7.43
CA ASN A 37 7.04 3.49 7.63
C ASN A 37 7.27 5.02 7.62
N ARG A 38 7.97 5.52 6.60
CA ARG A 38 8.32 6.95 6.50
C ARG A 38 7.12 7.76 6.00
N GLU A 39 6.94 8.96 6.55
CA GLU A 39 5.87 9.88 6.13
C GLU A 39 6.00 10.30 4.66
N ASP A 40 7.23 10.48 4.17
CA ASP A 40 7.51 10.83 2.76
C ASP A 40 7.01 9.78 1.76
N GLN A 41 6.74 8.56 2.25
CA GLN A 41 6.28 7.43 1.46
C GLN A 41 4.79 7.11 1.68
N GLY A 42 4.03 7.97 2.37
CA GLY A 42 2.61 7.73 2.67
C GLY A 42 1.76 7.47 1.42
N HIS A 43 2.08 8.10 0.30
CA HIS A 43 1.44 7.87 -0.99
C HIS A 43 1.66 6.42 -1.50
N LEU A 44 2.86 5.87 -1.34
CA LEU A 44 3.18 4.49 -1.71
C LEU A 44 2.51 3.47 -0.77
N GLN A 45 2.40 3.79 0.52
CA GLN A 45 1.64 2.97 1.48
C GLN A 45 0.17 2.87 1.07
N THR A 46 -0.42 3.99 0.65
CA THR A 46 -1.81 4.05 0.16
C THR A 46 -1.97 3.21 -1.11
N ARG A 47 -1.08 3.38 -2.10
CA ARG A 47 -1.09 2.57 -3.33
C ARG A 47 -0.98 1.07 -3.05
N LEU A 48 -0.07 0.67 -2.15
CA LEU A 48 0.11 -0.72 -1.76
C LEU A 48 -1.19 -1.31 -1.23
N LEU A 49 -1.83 -0.63 -0.29
CA LEU A 49 -3.08 -1.07 0.31
C LEU A 49 -4.21 -1.09 -0.71
N GLU A 50 -4.31 -0.08 -1.57
CA GLU A 50 -5.32 0.00 -2.62
C GLU A 50 -5.24 -1.19 -3.59
N MET A 51 -4.05 -1.45 -4.11
CA MET A 51 -3.80 -2.58 -5.01
C MET A 51 -4.17 -3.90 -4.35
N ASN A 52 -3.75 -4.12 -3.10
CA ASN A 52 -4.07 -5.35 -2.38
C ASN A 52 -5.56 -5.43 -2.04
N LEU A 53 -6.24 -4.34 -1.69
CA LEU A 53 -7.69 -4.38 -1.40
C LEU A 53 -8.51 -4.76 -2.63
N MET A 54 -8.10 -4.32 -3.82
CA MET A 54 -8.79 -4.66 -5.07
C MET A 54 -8.50 -6.09 -5.55
N GLN A 55 -7.28 -6.59 -5.38
CA GLN A 55 -6.84 -7.86 -5.97
C GLN A 55 -6.76 -9.01 -4.96
N ALA A 56 -6.37 -8.72 -3.72
CA ALA A 56 -6.07 -9.68 -2.67
C ALA A 56 -6.46 -9.14 -1.28
N PRO A 57 -7.76 -8.97 -0.99
CA PRO A 57 -8.21 -8.29 0.23
C PRO A 57 -7.76 -8.97 1.52
N GLN A 58 -7.51 -10.29 1.50
CA GLN A 58 -6.94 -11.02 2.63
C GLN A 58 -5.51 -10.56 2.98
N VAL A 59 -4.71 -10.21 1.97
CA VAL A 59 -3.35 -9.71 2.19
C VAL A 59 -3.42 -8.29 2.74
N ALA A 60 -4.31 -7.45 2.22
CA ALA A 60 -4.53 -6.12 2.76
C ALA A 60 -5.00 -6.17 4.22
N ASP A 61 -5.94 -7.05 4.57
CA ASP A 61 -6.38 -7.24 5.96
C ASP A 61 -5.20 -7.64 6.87
N ALA A 62 -4.36 -8.57 6.44
CA ALA A 62 -3.17 -8.96 7.21
C ALA A 62 -2.19 -7.78 7.40
N ILE A 63 -1.99 -6.94 6.37
CA ILE A 63 -1.13 -5.75 6.46
C ILE A 63 -1.68 -4.75 7.48
N LEU A 64 -2.99 -4.47 7.41
CA LEU A 64 -3.68 -3.57 8.33
C LEU A 64 -3.68 -4.12 9.77
N ALA A 65 -3.92 -5.42 9.94
CA ALA A 65 -3.89 -6.11 11.23
C ALA A 65 -2.53 -6.00 11.92
N ASN A 66 -1.44 -6.04 11.15
CA ASN A 66 -0.07 -5.94 11.66
C ASN A 66 0.38 -4.49 11.94
N ASN A 67 -0.46 -3.48 11.67
CA ASN A 67 -0.10 -2.06 11.86
C ASN A 67 1.23 -1.67 11.21
N MET A 68 1.56 -2.25 10.05
CA MET A 68 2.85 -2.01 9.39
C MET A 68 2.99 -0.59 8.82
N PHE A 69 1.85 0.07 8.56
CA PHE A 69 1.78 1.38 7.94
C PHE A 69 0.91 2.32 8.75
N THR A 70 1.25 3.61 8.81
CA THR A 70 0.47 4.62 9.55
C THR A 70 0.23 5.91 8.78
N HIS A 71 0.93 6.13 7.67
CA HIS A 71 0.93 7.40 6.92
C HIS A 71 0.10 7.35 5.64
N TYR A 72 -0.63 6.26 5.39
CA TYR A 72 -1.55 6.15 4.27
C TYR A 72 -2.82 6.97 4.48
N ASP A 73 -3.55 7.19 3.37
CA ASP A 73 -4.85 7.85 3.36
C ASP A 73 -5.94 6.96 3.99
N ARG A 74 -6.17 7.14 5.28
CA ARG A 74 -7.15 6.37 6.07
C ARG A 74 -8.56 6.40 5.50
N PRO A 75 -9.18 7.56 5.19
CA PRO A 75 -10.54 7.58 4.66
C PRO A 75 -10.65 6.88 3.31
N HIS A 76 -9.63 6.98 2.45
CA HIS A 76 -9.60 6.27 1.18
C HIS A 76 -9.52 4.74 1.38
N ILE A 77 -8.61 4.28 2.24
CA ILE A 77 -8.47 2.86 2.57
C ILE A 77 -9.73 2.30 3.23
N ALA A 78 -10.40 3.07 4.09
CA ALA A 78 -11.67 2.68 4.70
C ALA A 78 -12.75 2.36 3.65
N GLN A 79 -12.91 3.24 2.64
CA GLN A 79 -13.86 3.03 1.54
C GLN A 79 -13.53 1.77 0.73
N LEU A 80 -12.24 1.51 0.50
CA LEU A 80 -11.79 0.31 -0.21
C LEU A 80 -12.00 -0.96 0.62
N CYS A 81 -11.80 -0.90 1.93
CA CYS A 81 -12.14 -1.99 2.86
C CYS A 81 -13.64 -2.32 2.79
N GLU A 82 -14.54 -1.33 2.74
CA GLU A 82 -15.97 -1.61 2.55
C GLU A 82 -16.25 -2.32 1.22
N LYS A 83 -15.66 -1.83 0.12
CA LYS A 83 -15.81 -2.44 -1.21
C LYS A 83 -15.27 -3.87 -1.26
N ALA A 84 -14.22 -4.16 -0.51
CA ALA A 84 -13.62 -5.48 -0.38
C ALA A 84 -14.40 -6.43 0.55
N GLY A 85 -15.45 -5.95 1.23
CA GLY A 85 -16.22 -6.73 2.22
C GLY A 85 -15.60 -6.77 3.63
N LEU A 86 -14.53 -6.01 3.86
CA LEU A 86 -13.86 -5.86 5.15
C LEU A 86 -14.50 -4.74 5.98
N LEU A 87 -15.82 -4.86 6.22
CA LEU A 87 -16.61 -3.81 6.90
C LEU A 87 -16.07 -3.47 8.30
N GLN A 88 -15.54 -4.46 9.01
CA GLN A 88 -14.97 -4.23 10.35
C GLN A 88 -13.74 -3.32 10.29
N ARG A 89 -12.84 -3.53 9.32
CA ARG A 89 -11.66 -2.68 9.10
C ARG A 89 -12.04 -1.28 8.66
N ALA A 90 -13.03 -1.16 7.77
CA ALA A 90 -13.50 0.14 7.34
C ALA A 90 -13.97 0.99 8.53
N LEU A 91 -14.76 0.41 9.44
CA LEU A 91 -15.21 1.09 10.65
C LEU A 91 -14.04 1.53 11.54
N GLU A 92 -13.03 0.67 11.75
CA GLU A 92 -11.83 1.04 12.51
C GLU A 92 -11.07 2.23 11.91
N HIS A 93 -11.14 2.44 10.59
CA HIS A 93 -10.48 3.55 9.92
C HIS A 93 -11.33 4.83 9.81
N TYR A 94 -12.66 4.73 9.97
CA TYR A 94 -13.56 5.88 9.97
C TYR A 94 -13.68 6.57 11.34
N THR A 95 -13.28 5.91 12.42
CA THR A 95 -13.40 6.40 13.79
C THR A 95 -12.06 6.92 14.33
#